data_AF-A0A8D8F1S0-F1
#
_entry.id   AF-A0A8D8F1S0-F1
#
_cell.length_a   1.000
_cell.length_b   1.000
_cell.length_c   1.000
_cell.angle_alpha   90.00
_cell.angle_beta   90.00
_cell.angle_gamma   90.00
#
_symmetry.space_group_name_H-M   'P 1'
#
loop_
_entity.id
_entity.type
_entity.pdbx_description
1 polymer ?
#
loop_
_entity_poly.entity_id
_entity_poly.type
_entity_poly.pdbx_seq_one_letter_code
_entity_poly.pdbx_strand_id
1 'polypeptide(L)'
;VRRLTRTYANVYVYTGSLLVPEELENGESQLIVRMIGNNKVVVPTHFFKFVLLECDDATYELESFCLPNIAIDSKKSQLGDFLMDPEEVQRYAGQLFFGKVPADQIRRVNDQRFF
;
A
#
# COMPACT_ATOMS: atom_id res chain seq x y z
N VAL A 1 -9.10 -0.55 8.11
CA VAL A 1 -8.08 -0.97 9.10
C VAL A 1 -8.60 -1.10 10.53
N ARG A 2 -8.95 -0.04 11.28
CA ARG A 2 -9.36 -0.20 12.69
C ARG A 2 -10.44 -1.26 12.95
N ARG A 3 -11.41 -1.42 12.03
CA ARG A 3 -12.45 -2.46 12.14
C ARG A 3 -11.89 -3.90 12.17
N LEU A 4 -10.71 -4.14 11.61
CA LEU A 4 -10.06 -5.46 11.53
C LEU A 4 -9.69 -6.01 12.91
N THR A 5 -9.48 -5.14 13.91
CA THR A 5 -9.17 -5.57 15.29
C THR A 5 -10.36 -6.24 15.99
N ARG A 6 -11.55 -6.29 15.36
CA ARG A 6 -12.69 -7.08 15.83
C ARG A 6 -12.60 -8.55 15.41
N THR A 7 -11.71 -8.85 14.47
CA THR A 7 -11.56 -10.17 13.84
C THR A 7 -10.17 -10.75 14.10
N TYR A 8 -9.12 -9.93 13.99
CA TYR A 8 -7.73 -10.34 14.22
C TYR A 8 -7.24 -9.80 15.56
N ALA A 9 -6.56 -10.65 16.33
CA ALA A 9 -6.01 -10.27 17.63
C ALA A 9 -4.92 -9.19 17.48
N ASN A 10 -4.03 -9.36 16.50
CA ASN A 10 -2.97 -8.41 16.20
C ASN A 10 -3.09 -7.90 14.76
N VAL A 11 -2.90 -6.59 14.61
CA VAL A 11 -2.92 -5.89 13.32
C VAL A 11 -1.72 -4.96 13.26
N TYR A 12 -0.77 -5.26 12.36
CA TYR A 12 0.43 -4.48 12.16
C TYR A 12 0.26 -3.62 10.90
N VAL A 13 0.65 -2.35 10.97
CA VAL A 13 0.37 -1.39 9.89
C VAL A 13 1.58 -0.54 9.58
N TYR A 14 2.01 -0.52 8.32
CA TYR A 14 2.89 0.51 7.78
C TYR A 14 2.08 1.50 6.96
N THR A 15 2.45 2.78 7.01
CA THR A 15 1.82 3.84 6.23
C THR A 15 2.87 4.85 5.83
N GLY A 16 2.82 5.30 4.59
CA GLY A 16 3.73 6.30 4.09
C GLY A 16 3.22 6.94 2.81
N SER A 17 4.00 7.91 2.33
CA SER A 17 3.81 8.58 1.04
C SER A 17 4.64 7.89 -0.04
N LEU A 18 4.17 7.96 -1.29
CA LEU A 18 4.93 7.58 -2.47
C LEU A 18 5.04 8.75 -3.44
N LEU A 19 6.14 8.73 -4.19
CA LEU A 19 6.36 9.55 -5.38
C LEU A 19 6.43 8.60 -6.58
N VAL A 20 5.26 8.21 -7.07
CA VAL A 20 5.11 7.31 -8.23
C VAL A 20 5.34 8.12 -9.52
N PRO A 21 6.30 7.73 -10.38
CA PRO A 21 6.51 8.37 -11.67
C PRO A 21 5.44 7.93 -12.68
N GLU A 22 5.21 8.77 -13.69
CA GLU A 22 4.36 8.46 -14.85
C GLU A 22 5.24 7.98 -16.01
N GLU A 23 4.82 6.93 -16.70
CA GLU A 23 5.46 6.52 -17.96
C GLU A 23 4.95 7.38 -19.12
N LEU A 24 5.89 7.92 -19.89
CA LEU A 24 5.63 8.72 -21.07
C LEU A 24 5.50 7.82 -22.31
N GLU A 25 4.91 8.34 -23.40
CA GLU A 25 4.70 7.59 -24.65
C GLU A 25 6.01 7.08 -25.28
N ASN A 26 7.15 7.72 -24.98
CA ASN A 26 8.47 7.31 -25.46
C ASN A 26 9.13 6.22 -24.60
N GLY A 27 8.47 5.74 -23.54
CA GLY A 27 8.98 4.74 -22.61
C GLY A 27 9.90 5.28 -21.52
N GLU A 28 10.10 6.61 -21.44
CA GLU A 28 10.81 7.24 -20.33
C GLU A 28 9.85 7.46 -19.15
N SER A 29 10.36 7.38 -17.92
CA SER A 29 9.59 7.70 -16.72
C SER A 29 9.87 9.13 -16.26
N GLN A 30 8.83 9.88 -15.90
CA GLN A 30 8.94 11.23 -15.36
C GLN A 30 8.23 11.35 -14.02
N LEU A 31 8.86 12.05 -13.08
CA LEU A 31 8.25 12.40 -11.80
C LEU A 31 8.02 13.91 -11.71
N ILE A 32 6.75 14.33 -11.71
CA ILE A 32 6.35 15.72 -11.48
C ILE A 32 5.63 15.82 -10.14
N VAL A 33 6.15 16.66 -9.24
CA VAL A 33 5.58 16.83 -7.90
C VAL A 33 5.33 18.30 -7.60
N ARG A 34 4.18 18.58 -6.98
CA ARG A 34 3.87 19.90 -6.45
C ARG A 34 4.60 20.11 -5.12
N MET A 35 5.15 21.30 -4.92
CA MET A 35 5.69 21.73 -3.62
C MET A 35 4.88 22.92 -3.11
N ILE A 36 4.69 23.03 -1.79
CA ILE A 36 3.89 24.08 -1.17
C ILE A 36 4.64 24.83 -0.07
N GLY A 37 4.30 26.12 0.08
CA GLY A 37 4.84 27.01 1.11
C GLY A 37 6.32 27.38 0.90
N ASN A 38 6.81 28.29 1.75
CA ASN A 38 8.20 28.77 1.68
C ASN A 38 9.24 27.68 1.92
N ASN A 39 8.87 26.64 2.68
CA ASN A 39 9.73 25.50 2.98
C ASN A 39 9.73 24.43 1.88
N LYS A 40 9.02 24.65 0.77
CA LYS A 40 8.93 23.72 -0.37
C LYS A 40 8.58 22.29 0.05
N VAL A 41 7.52 22.15 0.87
CA VAL A 41 7.05 20.84 1.32
C VAL A 41 6.52 20.07 0.12
N VAL A 42 7.08 18.90 -0.17
CA VAL A 42 6.64 18.03 -1.27
C VAL A 42 5.26 17.48 -0.96
N VAL A 43 4.36 17.59 -1.94
CA VAL A 43 3.05 16.95 -1.89
C VAL A 43 3.18 15.58 -2.56
N PRO A 44 2.98 14.47 -1.82
CA PRO A 44 3.05 13.12 -2.38
C PRO A 44 2.07 12.92 -3.54
N THR A 45 2.43 12.08 -4.50
CA THR A 45 1.50 11.69 -5.57
C THR A 45 0.53 10.62 -5.08
N HIS A 46 1.00 9.72 -4.22
CA HIS A 46 0.21 8.65 -3.64
C HIS A 46 0.53 8.46 -2.15
N PHE A 47 -0.32 7.71 -1.47
CA PHE A 47 -0.06 7.16 -0.15
C PHE A 47 -0.28 5.66 -0.18
N PHE A 48 0.49 4.93 0.61
CA PHE A 48 0.33 3.50 0.75
C PHE A 48 -0.05 3.10 2.16
N LYS A 49 -0.64 1.91 2.26
CA LYS A 49 -0.80 1.21 3.52
C LYS A 49 -0.56 -0.27 3.33
N PHE A 50 0.39 -0.82 4.10
CA PHE A 50 0.47 -2.25 4.31
C PHE A 50 -0.20 -2.62 5.62
N VAL A 51 -1.00 -3.67 5.60
CA VAL A 51 -1.72 -4.21 6.75
C VAL A 51 -1.43 -5.70 6.85
N LEU A 52 -0.71 -6.10 7.89
CA LEU A 52 -0.47 -7.50 8.20
C LEU A 52 -1.39 -7.92 9.35
N LEU A 53 -2.11 -9.00 9.14
CA LEU A 53 -3.15 -9.51 10.02
C LEU A 53 -2.72 -10.87 10.54
N GLU A 54 -2.57 -11.00 11.86
CA GLU A 54 -2.18 -12.26 12.49
C GLU A 54 -3.41 -13.14 12.71
N CYS A 55 -3.35 -14.37 12.21
CA CYS A 55 -4.40 -15.38 12.33
C CYS A 55 -4.11 -16.34 13.49
N ASP A 56 -5.14 -17.05 13.94
CA ASP A 56 -5.06 -17.94 15.12
C ASP A 56 -4.10 -19.12 14.95
N ASP A 57 -3.79 -19.50 13.70
CA ASP A 57 -2.93 -20.62 13.31
C ASP A 57 -1.46 -20.20 13.07
N ALA A 58 -1.05 -19.05 13.62
CA ALA A 58 0.27 -18.45 13.41
C ALA A 58 0.59 -18.15 11.93
N THR A 59 -0.45 -18.04 11.10
CA THR A 59 -0.34 -17.54 9.72
C THR A 59 -0.73 -16.07 9.65
N TYR A 60 -0.47 -15.46 8.50
CA TYR A 60 -0.72 -14.05 8.25
C TYR A 60 -1.52 -13.83 6.97
N GLU A 61 -2.32 -12.77 6.98
CA GLU A 61 -2.92 -12.20 5.78
C GLU A 61 -2.35 -10.79 5.56
N LEU A 62 -1.98 -10.48 4.33
CA LEU A 62 -1.40 -9.21 3.93
C LEU A 62 -2.35 -8.45 3.01
N GLU A 63 -2.62 -7.19 3.32
CA GLU A 63 -3.27 -6.26 2.42
C GLU A 63 -2.31 -5.09 2.14
N SER A 64 -2.17 -4.74 0.87
CA SER A 64 -1.37 -3.62 0.38
C SER A 64 -2.26 -2.71 -0.44
N PHE A 65 -2.37 -1.45 0.00
CA PHE A 65 -3.16 -0.43 -0.66
C PHE A 65 -2.25 0.69 -1.18
N CYS A 66 -2.56 1.22 -2.36
CA CYS A 66 -1.98 2.45 -2.91
C CYS A 66 -3.10 3.38 -3.38
N LEU A 67 -3.18 4.57 -2.78
CA LEU A 67 -4.22 5.55 -3.08
C LEU A 67 -3.60 6.82 -3.66
N PRO A 68 -4.15 7.36 -4.77
CA PRO A 68 -3.70 8.62 -5.32
C PRO A 68 -4.09 9.78 -4.40
N ASN A 69 -3.21 10.78 -4.30
CA ASN A 69 -3.44 11.99 -3.52
C ASN A 69 -4.30 13.00 -4.32
N ILE A 70 -5.47 12.56 -4.73
CA ILE A 70 -6.47 13.34 -5.47
C ILE A 70 -7.85 13.14 -4.84
N ALA A 71 -8.85 13.87 -5.33
CA ALA A 71 -10.22 13.63 -4.92
C ALA A 71 -10.70 12.26 -5.42
N ILE A 72 -11.20 11.43 -4.50
CA ILE A 72 -11.74 10.09 -4.80
C ILE A 72 -13.26 10.14 -4.62
N ASP A 73 -14.02 9.72 -5.65
CA ASP A 73 -15.48 9.65 -5.60
C ASP A 73 -15.94 8.38 -4.85
N SER A 74 -16.36 8.54 -3.61
CA SER A 74 -16.80 7.43 -2.76
C SER A 74 -18.07 6.71 -3.23
N LYS A 75 -18.80 7.28 -4.21
CA LYS A 75 -19.97 6.60 -4.80
C LYS A 75 -19.59 5.64 -5.93
N LYS A 76 -18.43 5.85 -6.55
CA LYS A 76 -17.95 5.07 -7.70
C LYS A 76 -16.79 4.15 -7.36
N SER A 77 -15.97 4.53 -6.38
CA SER A 77 -14.80 3.77 -5.96
C SER A 77 -15.06 2.99 -4.67
N GLN A 78 -14.54 1.77 -4.61
CA GLN A 78 -14.50 0.92 -3.44
C GLN A 78 -13.07 0.79 -2.94
N LEU A 79 -12.88 0.42 -1.67
CA LEU A 79 -11.54 0.27 -1.10
C LEU A 79 -10.69 -0.79 -1.82
N GLY A 80 -11.34 -1.86 -2.32
CA GLY A 80 -10.69 -2.93 -3.08
C GLY A 80 -10.07 -2.46 -4.41
N ASP A 81 -10.57 -1.36 -4.99
CA ASP A 81 -10.04 -0.80 -6.24
C ASP A 81 -8.62 -0.24 -6.07
N PHE A 82 -8.17 -0.06 -4.83
CA PHE A 82 -6.87 0.49 -4.46
C PHE A 82 -5.90 -0.58 -3.94
N LEU A 83 -6.27 -1.87 -4.02
CA LEU A 83 -5.32 -2.96 -3.76
C LEU A 83 -4.23 -2.94 -4.82
N MET A 84 -2.98 -3.00 -4.37
CA MET A 84 -1.80 -2.98 -5.25
C MET A 84 -0.82 -4.04 -4.81
N ASP A 85 -0.13 -4.66 -5.77
CA ASP A 85 0.92 -5.65 -5.48
C ASP A 85 1.91 -5.10 -4.43
N PRO A 86 2.08 -5.79 -3.28
CA PRO A 86 3.12 -5.48 -2.31
C PRO A 86 4.48 -5.17 -2.90
N GLU A 87 4.92 -5.97 -3.89
CA GLU A 87 6.25 -5.82 -4.48
C GLU A 87 6.38 -4.50 -5.23
N GLU A 88 5.32 -4.08 -5.93
CA GLU A 88 5.29 -2.80 -6.65
C GLU A 88 5.32 -1.61 -5.68
N VAL A 89 4.51 -1.63 -4.63
CA VAL A 89 4.51 -0.56 -3.62
C VAL A 89 5.88 -0.47 -2.93
N GLN A 90 6.51 -1.60 -2.62
CA GLN A 90 7.87 -1.64 -2.06
C GLN A 90 8.93 -1.06 -3.00
N ARG A 91 8.82 -1.32 -4.31
CA ARG A 91 9.70 -0.75 -5.33
C ARG A 91 9.61 0.78 -5.35
N TYR A 92 8.40 1.35 -5.34
CA TYR A 92 8.23 2.80 -5.26
C TYR A 92 8.65 3.39 -3.90
N ALA A 93 8.44 2.65 -2.80
CA ALA A 93 8.81 3.11 -1.47
C ALA A 93 10.33 3.04 -1.20
N GLY A 94 11.07 2.22 -1.97
CA GLY A 94 12.48 1.94 -1.71
C GLY A 94 12.71 1.23 -0.37
N GLN A 95 11.71 0.50 0.14
CA GLN A 95 11.75 -0.14 1.45
C GLN A 95 11.03 -1.49 1.41
N LEU A 96 11.60 -2.47 2.10
CA LEU A 96 10.93 -3.75 2.37
C LEU A 96 10.04 -3.64 3.60
N PHE A 97 8.79 -4.06 3.49
CA PHE A 97 7.85 -4.15 4.60
C PHE A 97 7.68 -5.60 5.00
N PHE A 98 7.62 -5.85 6.32
CA PHE A 98 7.43 -7.20 6.87
C PHE A 98 8.45 -8.25 6.40
N GLY A 99 9.65 -7.86 5.94
CA GLY A 99 10.67 -8.79 5.42
C GLY A 99 11.24 -9.82 6.43
N LYS A 100 10.75 -9.82 7.68
CA LYS A 100 11.04 -10.85 8.69
C LYS A 100 9.94 -11.90 8.81
N VAL A 101 8.80 -11.72 8.16
CA VAL A 101 7.70 -12.68 8.12
C VAL A 101 8.03 -13.69 7.02
N PRO A 102 8.12 -14.99 7.34
CA PRO A 102 8.34 -16.04 6.35
C PRO A 102 7.20 -16.06 5.31
N ALA A 103 7.55 -16.14 4.02
CA ALA A 103 6.55 -16.08 2.94
C ALA A 103 5.56 -17.24 2.96
N ASP A 104 6.00 -18.42 3.41
CA ASP A 104 5.17 -19.62 3.61
C ASP A 104 4.14 -19.47 4.74
N GLN A 105 4.30 -18.49 5.62
CA GLN A 105 3.32 -18.16 6.65
C GLN A 105 2.27 -17.14 6.17
N ILE A 106 2.44 -16.53 5.00
CA ILE A 106 1.46 -15.60 4.43
C ILE A 106 0.47 -16.39 3.57
N ARG A 107 -0.71 -16.69 4.13
CA ARG A 107 -1.74 -17.50 3.45
C ARG A 107 -2.60 -16.70 2.46
N ARG A 108 -2.59 -15.36 2.55
CA ARG A 108 -3.38 -14.49 1.67
C ARG A 108 -2.69 -13.16 1.42
N VAL A 109 -2.71 -12.68 0.18
CA VAL A 109 -2.30 -11.33 -0.21
C VAL A 109 -3.39 -10.70 -1.07
N ASN A 110 -3.93 -9.53 -0.69
CA ASN A 110 -4.92 -8.77 -1.49
C ASN A 110 -6.06 -9.66 -2.05
N ASP A 111 -6.68 -10.46 -1.18
CA ASP A 111 -7.74 -11.44 -1.49
C ASP A 111 -7.32 -12.67 -2.33
N GLN A 112 -6.08 -12.73 -2.83
CA GLN A 112 -5.51 -13.93 -3.44
C GLN A 112 -5.03 -14.89 -2.36
N ARG A 113 -5.58 -16.10 -2.35
CA ARG A 113 -5.19 -17.16 -1.40
C ARG A 113 -4.02 -17.96 -1.95
N PHE A 114 -3.09 -18.26 -1.06
CA PHE A 114 -1.98 -19.16 -1.32
C PHE A 114 -2.19 -20.35 -0.38
N PHE A 115 -2.62 -21.47 -0.99
CA PHE A 115 -2.94 -22.77 -0.37
C PHE A 115 -4.26 -22.87 0.40
#